data_AF-A0A940FJF3-F1
#
_entry.id   AF-A0A940FJF3-F1
#
_cell.length_a   1.000
_cell.length_b   1.000
_cell.length_c   1.000
_cell.angle_alpha   90.00
_cell.angle_beta   90.00
_cell.angle_gamma   90.00
#
_symmetry.space_group_name_H-M   'P 1'
#
loop_
_entity.id
_entity.type
_entity.pdbx_description
1 polymer ?
#
loop_
_entity_poly.entity_id
_entity_poly.type
_entity_poly.pdbx_seq_one_letter_code
_entity_poly.pdbx_strand_id
1 'polypeptide(L)' 'IAHREANALLQKALDTLPPQRRKVFELSRLEGLKYEEIASQLNVSRETVKRHLSEATKNLRTILGSHHEALALLIVIGLT' A
#
# COMPACT_ATOMS: atom_id res chain seq x y z
N ILE A 1 8.69 3.18 -22.77
CA ILE A 1 7.36 2.54 -22.93
C ILE A 1 7.00 1.78 -21.64
N ALA A 2 7.87 0.88 -21.16
CA ALA A 2 7.69 0.13 -19.90
C ALA A 2 7.30 0.95 -18.65
N HIS A 3 7.87 2.15 -18.42
CA HIS A 3 7.50 2.98 -17.26
C HIS A 3 6.05 3.51 -17.29
N ARG A 4 5.50 3.75 -18.49
CA ARG A 4 4.11 4.25 -18.62
C ARG A 4 3.10 3.16 -18.32
N GLU A 5 3.41 1.92 -18.72
CA GLU A 5 2.57 0.74 -18.47
C GLU A 5 2.54 0.39 -16.99
N ALA A 6 3.70 0.43 -16.30
CA ALA A 6 3.79 0.22 -14.86
C ALA A 6 2.97 1.25 -14.07
N ASN A 7 3.07 2.54 -14.44
CA ASN A 7 2.28 3.59 -13.80
C ASN A 7 0.77 3.45 -14.06
N ALA A 8 0.38 3.04 -15.27
CA ALA A 8 -1.03 2.81 -15.58
C ALA A 8 -1.62 1.63 -14.78
N LEU A 9 -0.85 0.57 -14.56
CA LEU A 9 -1.25 -0.57 -13.71
C LEU A 9 -1.38 -0.16 -12.24
N LEU A 10 -0.41 0.61 -11.73
CA LEU A 10 -0.49 1.15 -10.37
C LEU A 10 -1.73 2.04 -10.20
N GLN A 11 -2.00 2.92 -11.15
CA GLN A 11 -3.15 3.81 -11.07
C GLN A 11 -4.46 3.02 -11.07
N LYS A 12 -4.61 2.05 -11.97
CA LYS A 12 -5.77 1.14 -11.98
C LYS A 12 -5.94 0.39 -10.66
N ALA A 13 -4.84 -0.05 -10.04
CA ALA A 13 -4.89 -0.72 -8.74
C ALA A 13 -5.25 0.25 -7.59
N LEU A 14 -4.81 1.51 -7.64
CA LEU A 14 -5.25 2.53 -6.70
C LEU A 14 -6.73 2.86 -6.88
N ASP A 15 -7.24 2.84 -8.12
CA ASP A 15 -8.64 3.12 -8.45
C ASP A 15 -9.62 2.10 -7.85
N THR A 16 -9.17 0.88 -7.54
CA THR A 16 -10.01 -0.12 -6.84
C THR A 16 -10.06 0.07 -5.32
N LEU A 17 -9.18 0.89 -4.74
CA LEU A 17 -9.18 1.12 -3.30
C LEU A 17 -10.37 2.01 -2.89
N PRO A 18 -11.00 1.76 -1.73
CA PRO A 18 -11.92 2.71 -1.11
C PRO A 18 -11.26 4.10 -0.94
N PRO A 19 -12.01 5.20 -1.12
CA PRO A 19 -11.44 6.57 -1.16
C PRO A 19 -10.54 6.90 0.03
N GLN A 20 -10.94 6.51 1.23
CA GLN A 20 -10.17 6.77 2.44
C GLN A 20 -8.87 5.95 2.50
N ARG A 21 -8.86 4.71 1.99
CA ARG A 21 -7.66 3.86 1.93
C ARG A 21 -6.68 4.40 0.89
N ARG A 22 -7.20 4.84 -0.27
CA ARG A 22 -6.41 5.52 -1.30
C ARG A 22 -5.75 6.76 -0.73
N LYS A 23 -6.53 7.63 -0.08
CA LYS A 23 -6.02 8.88 0.49
C LYS A 23 -4.91 8.64 1.52
N VAL A 24 -5.10 7.68 2.42
CA VAL A 24 -4.07 7.29 3.39
C VAL A 24 -2.80 6.77 2.70
N PHE A 25 -2.94 5.97 1.64
CA PHE A 25 -1.80 5.45 0.88
C PHE A 25 -1.04 6.57 0.15
N GLU A 26 -1.75 7.48 -0.51
CA GLU A 26 -1.17 8.65 -1.19
C GLU A 26 -0.40 9.55 -0.22
N LEU A 27 -1.00 9.93 0.91
CA LEU A 27 -0.35 10.76 1.92
C LEU A 27 0.93 10.09 2.47
N SER A 28 0.92 8.77 2.65
CA SER A 28 2.09 8.05 3.14
C SER A 28 3.18 7.83 2.08
N ARG A 29 2.81 7.53 0.83
CA ARG A 29 3.76 7.08 -0.21
C ARG A 29 4.16 8.17 -1.19
N LEU A 30 3.25 9.09 -1.52
CA LEU A 30 3.50 10.19 -2.43
C LEU A 30 3.95 11.44 -1.67
N GLU A 31 3.29 11.74 -0.55
CA GLU A 31 3.63 12.92 0.26
C GLU A 31 4.60 12.63 1.42
N GLY A 32 4.88 11.36 1.69
CA GLY A 32 5.89 10.95 2.69
C GLY A 32 5.50 11.24 4.13
N LEU A 33 4.22 11.51 4.42
CA LEU A 33 3.76 11.84 5.76
C LEU A 33 3.86 10.64 6.70
N LYS A 34 4.20 10.93 7.96
CA LYS A 34 4.20 9.96 9.05
C LYS A 34 2.77 9.62 9.46
N TYR A 35 2.60 8.46 10.08
CA TYR A 35 1.27 7.96 10.45
C TYR A 35 0.53 8.89 11.42
N GLU A 36 1.25 9.62 12.27
CA GLU A 36 0.67 10.58 13.21
C GLU A 36 0.16 11.85 12.50
N GLU A 37 0.89 12.31 11.48
CA GLU A 37 0.49 13.46 10.65
C GLU A 37 -0.77 13.12 9.85
N ILE A 38 -0.81 11.93 9.25
CA ILE A 38 -1.99 11.43 8.53
C ILE A 38 -3.19 11.26 9.47
N ALA A 39 -2.95 10.70 10.66
CA ALA A 39 -3.97 10.52 11.69
C ALA A 39 -4.60 11.85 12.11
N SER A 40 -3.76 12.87 12.34
CA SER A 40 -4.21 14.22 12.65
C SER A 40 -4.98 14.85 11.49
N GLN A 41 -4.45 14.77 10.27
CA GLN A 41 -5.06 15.38 9.07
C GLN A 41 -6.42 14.77 8.72
N LEU A 42 -6.59 13.46 8.92
CA LEU A 42 -7.82 12.75 8.60
C LEU A 42 -8.75 12.57 9.82
N ASN A 43 -8.36 13.10 10.98
CA ASN A 43 -9.06 12.97 12.26
C ASN A 43 -9.41 11.50 12.61
N VAL A 44 -8.42 10.62 12.49
CA VAL A 44 -8.53 9.18 12.82
C VAL A 44 -7.38 8.76 13.73
N SER A 45 -7.47 7.58 14.35
CA SER A 45 -6.36 7.06 15.16
C SER A 45 -5.18 6.61 14.28
N ARG A 46 -3.95 6.65 14.84
CA ARG A 46 -2.74 6.08 14.21
C ARG A 46 -2.93 4.60 13.83
N GLU A 47 -3.65 3.83 14.65
CA GLU A 47 -3.95 2.43 14.37
C GLU A 47 -4.92 2.27 13.20
N THR A 48 -5.87 3.20 13.05
CA THR A 48 -6.76 3.27 11.89
C THR A 48 -5.96 3.54 10.60
N VAL A 49 -4.96 4.44 10.65
CA VAL A 49 -4.04 4.69 9.52
C VAL A 49 -3.27 3.42 9.15
N LYS A 50 -2.66 2.74 10.13
CA LYS A 50 -1.97 1.46 9.90
C LYS A 50 -2.87 0.41 9.26
N ARG A 51 -4.10 0.26 9.77
CA ARG A 51 -5.09 -0.68 9.24
C ARG A 51 -5.43 -0.34 7.78
N HIS A 52 -5.68 0.93 7.48
CA HIS A 52 -5.94 1.36 6.10
C HIS A 52 -4.77 1.09 5.16
N LEU A 53 -3.52 1.32 5.60
CA LEU A 53 -2.32 1.01 4.82
C LEU A 53 -2.13 -0.49 4.60
N SER A 54 -2.34 -1.30 5.64
CA SER A 54 -2.25 -2.76 5.54
C SER A 54 -3.27 -3.30 4.53
N GLU A 55 -4.52 -2.87 4.66
CA GLU A 55 -5.61 -3.24 3.76
C GLU A 55 -5.40 -2.73 2.33
N ALA A 56 -4.88 -1.51 2.15
CA ALA A 56 -4.53 -0.98 0.84
C ALA A 56 -3.44 -1.83 0.18
N THR A 57 -2.37 -2.12 0.93
CA THR A 57 -1.24 -2.93 0.43
C THR A 57 -1.69 -4.35 0.05
N LYS A 58 -2.57 -4.97 0.85
CA LYS A 58 -3.15 -6.28 0.53
C LYS A 58 -3.95 -6.26 -0.77
N ASN A 59 -4.82 -5.26 -0.96
CA ASN A 59 -5.60 -5.13 -2.19
C ASN A 59 -4.69 -4.89 -3.41
N LEU A 60 -3.73 -3.97 -3.30
CA LEU A 60 -2.77 -3.69 -4.37
C LEU A 60 -1.95 -4.92 -4.74
N ARG A 61 -1.53 -5.71 -3.75
CA ARG A 61 -0.81 -6.98 -3.94
C ARG A 61 -1.65 -8.01 -4.69
N THR A 62 -2.93 -8.14 -4.35
CA THR A 62 -3.85 -9.05 -5.05
C THR A 62 -4.00 -8.66 -6.53
N ILE A 63 -4.04 -7.36 -6.83
CA ILE A 63 -4.28 -6.86 -8.20
C ILE A 63 -3.00 -6.90 -9.05
N LEU A 64 -1.85 -6.57 -8.46
CA LEU A 64 -0.58 -6.44 -9.17
C LEU A 64 0.20 -7.77 -9.30
N GLY A 65 -0.34 -8.88 -8.78
CA GLY A 65 0.22 -10.20 -8.95
C GLY A 65 1.12 -10.62 -7.79
N SER A 66 0.68 -11.67 -7.09
CA SER A 66 1.39 -12.29 -5.98
C SER A 66 2.65 -13.02 -6.44
N HIS A 67 3.80 -12.36 -6.40
CA HIS A 67 5.12 -13.02 -6.33
C HIS A 67 5.60 -13.17 -4.86
N HIS A 68 4.68 -13.22 -3.89
CA HIS A 68 5.01 -13.16 -2.46
C HIS A 68 5.26 -14.51 -1.79
N GLU A 69 4.80 -15.63 -2.35
CA GLU A 69 5.13 -16.95 -1.81
C GLU A 69 6.64 -17.23 -1.93
N ALA A 70 7.26 -16.79 -3.02
CA ALA A 70 8.70 -16.92 -3.22
C ALA A 70 9.53 -16.05 -2.26
N LEU A 71 9.08 -14.82 -1.97
CA LEU A 71 9.83 -13.89 -1.11
C LEU A 71 9.75 -14.26 0.38
N ALA A 72 8.60 -14.78 0.83
CA ALA A 72 8.42 -15.26 2.20
C ALA A 72 9.26 -16.53 2.47
N LEU A 73 9.37 -17.44 1.50
CA LEU A 73 10.23 -18.63 1.60
C LEU A 73 11.72 -18.29 1.71
N LEU A 74 12.20 -17.29 0.97
CA LEU A 74 13.61 -16.87 1.05
C LEU A 74 13.99 -16.26 2.40
N ILE A 75 13.07 -15.53 3.04
CA ILE A 75 13.28 -14.96 4.37
C ILE A 75 13.28 -16.06 5.45
N VAL A 76 12.45 -17.11 5.28
CA VAL A 76 12.38 -18.24 6.22
C VAL A 76 13.61 -19.14 6.12
N ILE A 77 14.10 -19.45 4.91
CA ILE A 77 15.29 -20.30 4.69
C ILE A 77 16.59 -19.58 5.10
N GLY A 78 16.64 -18.24 5.00
CA GLY A 78 17.81 -17.45 5.42
C GLY A 78 17.95 -17.22 6.93
N LEU A 79 16.97 -17.64 7.73
CA LEU A 79 16.95 -17.48 9.20
C LEU A 79 16.97 -18.82 9.96
N THR A 80 17.03 -19.96 9.26
CA THR A 80 17.21 -21.33 9.81
C THR A 80 18.58 -21.86 9.46
#